data_AF-A0A432J3D2-F1
#
_entry.id   AF-A0A432J3D2-F1
#
_cell.length_a   1.000
_cell.length_b   1.000
_cell.length_c   1.000
_cell.angle_alpha   90.00
_cell.angle_beta   90.00
_cell.angle_gamma   90.00
#
_symmetry.space_group_name_H-M   'P 1'
#
loop_
_entity.id
_entity.type
_entity.pdbx_description
1 polymer ?
#
loop_
_entity_poly.entity_id
_entity_poly.type
_entity_poly.pdbx_seq_one_letter_code
_entity_poly.pdbx_strand_id
1 'polypeptide(L)'
;MHVSDLDGDSQWVGHGFKWTADVTITVVDGSGAAVANATVEDSLSGGFDGAATCVTDASGICTVTIDKIRSRDTTVSFAVNKIIHDSLTYRSDDNNDPEGDSNGANITVNRPPTP
;
A
#
# COMPACT_ATOMS: atom_id res chain seq x y z
N MET A 1 10.04 -8.51 11.01
CA MET A 1 9.85 -7.56 9.90
C MET A 1 8.56 -6.81 10.14
N HIS A 2 8.49 -5.58 9.69
CA HIS A 2 7.33 -4.70 9.83
C HIS A 2 7.27 -3.76 8.62
N VAL A 3 6.13 -3.11 8.44
CA VAL A 3 5.99 -2.02 7.47
C VAL A 3 6.64 -0.79 8.10
N SER A 4 7.68 -0.26 7.48
CA SER A 4 8.27 1.01 7.91
C SER A 4 7.63 2.22 7.26
N ASP A 5 6.93 2.00 6.15
CA ASP A 5 6.33 3.10 5.40
C ASP A 5 5.23 2.60 4.45
N LEU A 6 4.23 3.43 4.23
CA LEU A 6 3.07 3.16 3.40
C LEU A 6 2.61 4.44 2.70
N ASP A 7 3.01 4.62 1.46
CA ASP A 7 2.73 5.82 0.67
C ASP A 7 1.61 5.59 -0.34
N GLY A 8 0.73 6.58 -0.47
CA GLY A 8 -0.37 6.57 -1.44
C GLY A 8 -0.24 7.68 -2.47
N ASP A 9 -0.25 7.32 -3.75
CA ASP A 9 -0.33 8.27 -4.87
C ASP A 9 -1.56 8.01 -5.75
N SER A 10 -2.00 9.03 -6.48
CA SER A 10 -3.13 8.90 -7.38
C SER A 10 -3.00 9.74 -8.64
N GLN A 11 -3.54 9.22 -9.73
CA GLN A 11 -3.51 9.91 -11.03
C GLN A 11 -4.81 9.72 -11.81
N TRP A 12 -5.21 10.78 -12.54
CA TRP A 12 -6.35 10.71 -13.45
C TRP A 12 -5.98 9.91 -14.70
N VAL A 13 -6.88 9.03 -15.14
CA VAL A 13 -6.76 8.22 -16.35
C VAL A 13 -8.05 8.30 -17.20
N GLY A 14 -7.96 7.90 -18.48
CA GLY A 14 -9.14 7.84 -19.35
C GLY A 14 -9.90 9.18 -19.46
N HIS A 15 -9.18 10.28 -19.69
CA HIS A 15 -9.73 11.64 -19.80
C HIS A 15 -10.45 12.16 -18.54
N GLY A 16 -10.04 11.72 -17.35
CA GLY A 16 -10.58 12.21 -16.07
C GLY A 16 -11.90 11.55 -15.64
N PHE A 17 -12.36 10.53 -16.37
CA PHE A 17 -13.53 9.74 -15.95
C PHE A 17 -13.15 8.61 -14.98
N LYS A 18 -11.87 8.30 -14.86
CA LYS A 18 -11.34 7.27 -13.98
C LYS A 18 -10.03 7.73 -13.37
N TRP A 19 -9.62 7.09 -12.31
CA TRP A 19 -8.32 7.32 -11.70
C TRP A 19 -7.70 6.00 -11.28
N THR A 20 -6.39 6.04 -11.07
CA THR A 20 -5.58 4.95 -10.54
C THR A 20 -5.04 5.38 -9.19
N ALA A 21 -4.98 4.45 -8.25
CA ALA A 21 -4.29 4.60 -6.98
C ALA A 21 -3.08 3.67 -6.95
N ASP A 22 -1.93 4.19 -6.56
CA ASP A 22 -0.71 3.42 -6.35
C ASP A 22 -0.37 3.46 -4.86
N VAL A 23 -0.21 2.29 -4.23
CA VAL A 23 0.21 2.19 -2.83
C VAL A 23 1.59 1.54 -2.79
N THR A 24 2.58 2.27 -2.31
CA THR A 24 3.95 1.78 -2.14
C THR A 24 4.17 1.36 -0.70
N ILE A 25 4.65 0.13 -0.51
CA ILE A 25 4.87 -0.48 0.80
C ILE A 25 6.37 -0.72 0.97
N THR A 26 6.93 -0.20 2.06
CA THR A 26 8.32 -0.46 2.45
C THR A 26 8.35 -1.39 3.65
N VAL A 27 9.04 -2.53 3.50
CA VAL A 27 9.17 -3.57 4.53
C VAL A 27 10.62 -3.69 4.97
N VAL A 28 10.84 -3.59 6.28
CA VAL A 28 12.16 -3.71 6.89
C VAL A 28 12.18 -4.74 8.03
N ASP A 29 13.38 -5.16 8.42
CA ASP A 29 13.59 -6.03 9.57
C ASP A 29 13.67 -5.23 10.88
N GLY A 30 13.93 -5.90 12.01
CA GLY A 30 14.01 -5.25 13.32
C GLY A 30 15.19 -4.28 13.48
N SER A 31 16.14 -4.26 12.54
CA SER A 31 17.27 -3.33 12.50
C SER A 31 17.06 -2.18 11.49
N GLY A 32 15.93 -2.18 10.77
CA GLY A 32 15.65 -1.22 9.71
C GLY A 32 16.27 -1.59 8.35
N ALA A 33 16.79 -2.82 8.18
CA ALA A 33 17.30 -3.27 6.89
C ALA A 33 16.16 -3.74 5.98
N ALA A 34 16.24 -3.40 4.69
CA ALA A 34 15.27 -3.80 3.68
C ALA A 34 15.05 -5.32 3.62
N VAL A 35 13.79 -5.75 3.52
CA VAL A 35 13.42 -7.17 3.45
C VAL A 35 12.88 -7.51 2.07
N ALA A 36 13.67 -8.24 1.28
CA ALA A 36 13.29 -8.72 -0.02
C ALA A 36 12.47 -10.03 0.03
N ASN A 37 11.70 -10.30 -1.03
CA ASN A 37 10.90 -11.51 -1.20
C ASN A 37 9.84 -11.75 -0.10
N ALA A 38 9.40 -10.68 0.58
CA ALA A 38 8.29 -10.75 1.50
C ALA A 38 6.97 -10.59 0.72
N THR A 39 6.04 -11.53 0.88
CA THR A 39 4.71 -11.44 0.29
C THR A 39 3.80 -10.65 1.24
N VAL A 40 3.30 -9.52 0.76
CA VAL A 40 2.33 -8.66 1.45
C VAL A 40 0.93 -9.06 0.98
N GLU A 41 0.03 -9.31 1.92
CA GLU A 41 -1.38 -9.60 1.66
C GLU A 41 -2.25 -8.44 2.15
N ASP A 42 -3.03 -7.87 1.24
CA ASP A 42 -3.73 -6.60 1.44
C ASP A 42 -5.22 -6.71 1.19
N SER A 43 -6.00 -5.89 1.89
CA SER A 43 -7.42 -5.69 1.63
C SER A 43 -7.69 -4.27 1.13
N LEU A 44 -8.62 -4.18 0.19
CA LEU A 44 -9.02 -2.95 -0.48
C LEU A 44 -10.51 -2.71 -0.22
N SER A 45 -10.87 -1.47 0.07
CA SER A 45 -12.29 -1.08 0.21
C SER A 45 -12.58 0.35 -0.28
N GLY A 46 -13.86 0.66 -0.47
CA GLY A 46 -14.34 2.01 -0.84
C GLY A 46 -14.60 2.12 -2.33
N GLY A 47 -13.78 2.87 -3.07
CA GLY A 47 -13.89 2.95 -4.54
C GLY A 47 -13.51 1.66 -5.27
N PHE A 48 -12.90 0.72 -4.56
CA PHE A 48 -12.60 -0.63 -5.01
C PHE A 48 -12.67 -1.57 -3.81
N ASP A 49 -13.44 -2.66 -3.91
CA ASP A 49 -13.51 -3.69 -2.88
C ASP A 49 -12.82 -4.97 -3.37
N GLY A 50 -11.86 -5.49 -2.60
CA GLY A 50 -11.14 -6.68 -2.98
C GLY A 50 -9.93 -7.00 -2.11
N ALA A 51 -9.05 -7.84 -2.63
CA ALA A 51 -7.77 -8.17 -2.03
C ALA A 51 -6.66 -8.03 -3.07
N ALA A 52 -5.46 -7.70 -2.60
CA ALA A 52 -4.26 -7.61 -3.42
C ALA A 52 -3.10 -8.33 -2.73
N THR A 53 -2.09 -8.64 -3.52
CA THR A 53 -0.82 -9.19 -3.01
C THR A 53 0.34 -8.58 -3.78
N CYS A 54 1.41 -8.20 -3.11
CA CYS A 54 2.68 -7.86 -3.75
C CYS A 54 3.87 -8.53 -3.07
N VAL A 55 4.98 -8.65 -3.80
CA VAL A 55 6.21 -9.24 -3.27
C VAL A 55 7.29 -8.17 -3.29
N THR A 56 7.95 -7.95 -2.15
CA THR A 56 9.00 -6.95 -2.02
C THR A 56 10.23 -7.29 -2.85
N ASP A 57 10.79 -6.27 -3.49
CA ASP A 57 12.04 -6.37 -4.23
C ASP A 57 13.28 -6.31 -3.31
N ALA A 58 14.48 -6.23 -3.90
CA ALA A 58 15.74 -6.16 -3.15
C ALA A 58 15.85 -4.93 -2.23
N SER A 59 15.08 -3.88 -2.48
CA SER A 59 15.02 -2.66 -1.68
C SER A 59 13.96 -2.74 -0.57
N GLY A 60 13.27 -3.88 -0.46
CA GLY A 60 12.19 -4.06 0.51
C GLY A 60 10.88 -3.40 0.09
N ILE A 61 10.75 -3.03 -1.18
CA ILE A 61 9.62 -2.24 -1.68
C ILE A 61 8.72 -3.12 -2.54
N CYS A 62 7.40 -2.98 -2.39
CA CYS A 62 6.45 -3.37 -3.43
C CYS A 62 5.35 -2.35 -3.61
N THR A 63 4.76 -2.31 -4.81
CA THR A 63 3.68 -1.38 -5.15
C THR A 63 2.45 -2.15 -5.58
N VAL A 64 1.30 -1.76 -5.05
CA VAL A 64 -0.02 -2.23 -5.45
C VAL A 64 -0.70 -1.14 -6.26
N THR A 65 -0.99 -1.42 -7.53
CA THR A 65 -1.72 -0.52 -8.42
C THR A 65 -3.20 -0.93 -8.51
N ILE A 66 -4.08 0.02 -8.20
CA ILE A 66 -5.54 -0.14 -8.26
C ILE A 66 -6.06 0.71 -9.42
N ASP A 67 -6.37 0.05 -10.52
CA ASP A 67 -6.73 0.71 -11.76
C ASP A 67 -8.24 0.92 -11.93
N LYS A 68 -8.57 1.88 -12.80
CA LYS A 68 -9.93 2.09 -13.34
C LYS A 68 -10.99 2.41 -12.27
N ILE A 69 -10.59 3.02 -11.16
CA ILE A 69 -11.49 3.51 -10.12
C ILE A 69 -12.39 4.58 -10.74
N ARG A 70 -13.70 4.54 -10.49
CA ARG A 70 -14.64 5.48 -11.15
C ARG A 70 -14.43 6.86 -10.56
N SER A 71 -14.52 7.91 -11.39
CA SER A 71 -14.34 9.28 -10.92
C SER A 71 -15.27 9.68 -9.77
N ARG A 72 -16.48 9.12 -9.68
CA ARG A 72 -17.42 9.40 -8.58
C ARG A 72 -16.97 8.84 -7.23
N ASP A 73 -16.12 7.81 -7.24
CA ASP A 73 -15.60 7.19 -6.04
C ASP A 73 -14.34 7.98 -5.65
N THR A 74 -14.40 8.64 -4.49
CA THR A 74 -13.44 9.68 -4.11
C THR A 74 -12.25 9.18 -3.31
N THR A 75 -12.31 7.95 -2.82
CA THR A 75 -11.28 7.35 -1.96
C THR A 75 -11.17 5.86 -2.21
N VAL A 76 -9.99 5.31 -1.97
CA VAL A 76 -9.77 3.88 -1.78
C VAL A 76 -8.98 3.69 -0.49
N SER A 77 -9.45 2.80 0.37
CA SER A 77 -8.75 2.43 1.58
C SER A 77 -8.02 1.12 1.35
N PHE A 78 -6.75 1.11 1.74
CA PHE A 78 -5.83 -0.01 1.65
C PHE A 78 -5.42 -0.42 3.07
N ALA A 79 -5.37 -1.72 3.33
CA ALA A 79 -4.94 -2.26 4.62
C ALA A 79 -4.04 -3.49 4.45
N VAL A 80 -2.87 -3.44 5.08
CA VAL A 80 -1.93 -4.56 5.17
C VAL A 80 -2.45 -5.55 6.21
N ASN A 81 -2.87 -6.73 5.76
CA ASN A 81 -3.39 -7.77 6.66
C ASN A 81 -2.26 -8.61 7.25
N LYS A 82 -1.29 -8.96 6.41
CA LYS A 82 -0.21 -9.88 6.77
C LYS A 82 0.98 -9.74 5.84
N ILE A 83 2.18 -9.99 6.38
CA ILE A 83 3.38 -10.18 5.57
C ILE A 83 3.94 -11.59 5.84
N ILE A 84 4.24 -12.33 4.78
CA ILE A 84 4.76 -13.69 4.79
C ILE A 84 6.19 -13.68 4.25
N HIS A 85 7.11 -14.30 4.98
CA HIS A 85 8.50 -14.49 4.59
C HIS A 85 9.02 -15.79 5.17
N ASP A 86 9.96 -16.45 4.49
CA ASP A 86 10.44 -17.79 4.87
C ASP A 86 11.12 -17.82 6.25
N SER A 87 11.85 -16.76 6.59
CA SER A 87 12.70 -16.71 7.81
C SER A 87 12.32 -15.61 8.81
N LEU A 88 11.46 -14.66 8.42
CA LEU A 88 11.14 -13.49 9.23
C LEU A 88 9.67 -13.49 9.61
N THR A 89 9.38 -13.23 10.88
CA THR A 89 8.00 -13.06 11.36
C THR A 89 7.57 -11.61 11.20
N TYR A 90 6.37 -11.40 10.67
CA TYR A 90 5.71 -10.09 10.66
C TYR A 90 5.28 -9.69 12.06
N ARG A 91 5.60 -8.46 12.45
CA ARG A 91 5.22 -7.85 13.73
C ARG A 91 4.47 -6.55 13.46
N SER A 92 3.14 -6.62 13.39
CA SER A 92 2.30 -5.46 13.10
C SER A 92 2.43 -4.35 14.14
N ASP A 93 2.71 -4.70 15.40
CA ASP A 93 2.87 -3.72 16.48
C ASP A 93 4.11 -2.83 16.30
N ASP A 94 5.05 -3.25 15.44
CA ASP A 94 6.25 -2.50 15.09
C ASP A 94 6.04 -1.62 13.83
N ASN A 95 4.87 -1.69 13.19
CA ASN A 95 4.58 -0.88 12.00
C ASN A 95 4.68 0.61 12.34
N ASN A 96 5.27 1.36 11.43
CA ASN A 96 5.44 2.79 11.58
C ASN A 96 5.23 3.49 10.23
N ASP A 97 5.09 4.80 10.34
CA ASP A 97 4.93 5.73 9.24
C ASP A 97 5.62 7.04 9.65
N PRO A 98 6.71 7.43 8.99
CA PRO A 98 7.47 8.65 9.31
C PRO A 98 6.76 9.95 8.97
N GLU A 99 5.93 9.99 7.91
CA GLU A 99 5.26 11.20 7.41
C GLU A 99 3.86 11.44 8.01
N GLY A 100 3.22 10.39 8.53
CA GLY A 100 1.96 10.46 9.27
C GLY A 100 0.71 10.62 8.39
N ASP A 101 0.77 10.25 7.12
CA ASP A 101 -0.39 10.17 6.23
C ASP A 101 -1.16 8.83 6.39
N SER A 102 -0.55 7.87 7.08
CA SER A 102 -1.05 6.53 7.39
C SER A 102 -0.72 6.14 8.85
N ASN A 103 -0.86 4.85 9.17
CA ASN A 103 -0.40 4.27 10.44
C ASN A 103 0.53 3.06 10.23
N GLY A 104 1.14 2.95 9.05
CA GLY A 104 1.97 1.79 8.65
C GLY A 104 1.18 0.48 8.49
N ALA A 105 -0.14 0.51 8.63
CA ALA A 105 -1.02 -0.65 8.41
C ALA A 105 -2.20 -0.34 7.49
N ASN A 106 -2.63 0.92 7.43
CA ASN A 106 -3.76 1.38 6.63
C ASN A 106 -3.47 2.74 6.05
N ILE A 107 -3.76 2.93 4.77
CA ILE A 107 -3.74 4.23 4.10
C ILE A 107 -5.05 4.47 3.35
N THR A 108 -5.48 5.72 3.28
CA THR A 108 -6.59 6.12 2.40
C THR A 108 -6.05 6.97 1.27
N VAL A 109 -6.07 6.43 0.06
CA VAL A 109 -5.69 7.17 -1.14
C VAL A 109 -6.90 7.96 -1.62
N ASN A 110 -6.74 9.28 -1.68
CA ASN A 110 -7.76 10.16 -2.22
C ASN A 110 -7.67 10.19 -3.74
N ARG A 111 -8.83 10.33 -4.39
CA ARG A 111 -8.90 10.65 -5.82
C ARG A 111 -8.08 11.91 -6.10
N PRO A 112 -7.39 12.00 -7.24
CA PRO A 112 -6.59 13.19 -7.54
C PRO A 112 -7.47 14.45 -7.55
N PRO A 113 -6.91 15.61 -7.17
CA PRO A 113 -7.63 16.87 -7.27
C PRO A 113 -8.11 17.09 -8.70
N THR A 114 -9.30 17.69 -8.84
CA THR A 114 -9.80 18.05 -10.17
C THR A 114 -8.83 19.03 -10.82
N PRO A 115 -8.49 18.84 -12.12
CA PRO A 115 -7.64 19.78 -12.85
C PRO A 115 -8.18 21.22 -12.85
#